data_AF-A0A258SNL7-F1
#
_entry.id   AF-A0A258SNL7-F1
#
_cell.length_a   1.000
_cell.length_b   1.000
_cell.length_c   1.000
_cell.angle_alpha   90.00
_cell.angle_beta   90.00
_cell.angle_gamma   90.00
#
_symmetry.space_group_name_H-M   'P 1'
#
loop_
_entity.id
_entity.type
_entity.pdbx_description
1 polymer ?
#
loop_
_entity_poly.entity_id
_entity_poly.type
_entity_poly.pdbx_seq_one_letter_code
_entity_poly.pdbx_strand_id
1 'polypeptide(L)'
;MERQEILEHARQVNAVVGLGGAMEPVEVVPAIARSWNRCAHDFGLDPVRDEPVVVLDSRELKERQGPLEPLRAIAQGEMATLYQQLAGSGFSVLLTDREGVVLDFLGDPTFTKTAAECGMVEGALWSERHQGTNGMGTCAIEQRPILVHHNEHFL
;
A
#
# COMPACT_ATOMS: atom_id res chain seq x y z
N MET A 1 5.43 -7.53 -13.17
CA MET A 1 6.72 -6.98 -13.61
C MET A 1 7.57 -8.12 -14.13
N GLU A 2 8.38 -7.89 -15.17
CA GLU A 2 9.34 -8.90 -15.61
C GLU A 2 10.47 -9.06 -14.58
N ARG A 3 11.05 -10.26 -14.46
CA ARG A 3 12.08 -10.54 -13.44
C ARG A 3 13.27 -9.57 -13.52
N GLN A 4 13.63 -9.12 -14.71
CA GLN A 4 14.72 -8.17 -14.91
C GLN A 4 14.41 -6.78 -14.33
N GLU A 5 13.16 -6.33 -14.45
CA GLU A 5 12.69 -5.05 -13.91
C GLU A 5 12.72 -5.07 -12.38
N ILE A 6 12.30 -6.19 -11.76
CA ILE A 6 12.38 -6.38 -10.30
C ILE A 6 13.82 -6.26 -9.81
N LEU A 7 14.76 -6.90 -10.51
CA LEU A 7 16.19 -6.85 -10.14
C LEU A 7 16.81 -5.47 -10.37
N GLU A 8 16.33 -4.70 -11.33
CA GLU A 8 16.75 -3.31 -11.53
C GLU A 8 16.20 -2.39 -10.44
N HIS A 9 14.92 -2.53 -10.13
CA HIS A 9 14.28 -1.82 -9.03
C HIS A 9 14.98 -2.10 -7.69
N ALA A 10 15.22 -3.36 -7.37
CA ALA A 10 15.94 -3.76 -6.17
C ALA A 10 17.35 -3.15 -6.07
N ARG A 11 18.05 -2.98 -7.20
CA ARG A 11 19.35 -2.28 -7.23
C ARG A 11 19.20 -0.80 -6.87
N GLN A 12 18.17 -0.12 -7.38
CA GLN A 12 17.88 1.28 -7.06
C GLN A 12 17.53 1.45 -5.58
N VAL A 13 16.64 0.61 -5.05
CA VAL A 13 16.28 0.58 -3.63
C VAL A 13 17.52 0.42 -2.77
N ASN A 14 18.33 -0.62 -3.06
CA ASN A 14 19.55 -0.90 -2.31
C ASN A 14 20.55 0.26 -2.34
N ALA A 15 20.71 0.96 -3.48
CA ALA A 15 21.55 2.15 -3.56
C ALA A 15 21.07 3.26 -2.61
N VAL A 16 19.76 3.55 -2.59
CA VAL A 16 19.15 4.57 -1.72
C VAL A 16 19.25 4.23 -0.24
N VAL A 17 19.07 2.96 0.14
CA VAL A 17 19.12 2.54 1.56
C VAL A 17 20.53 2.19 2.05
N GLY A 18 21.57 2.41 1.22
CA GLY A 18 22.96 2.16 1.59
C GLY A 18 23.39 0.68 1.60
N LEU A 19 22.61 -0.20 0.96
CA LEU A 19 22.91 -1.62 0.78
C LEU A 19 23.51 -1.93 -0.61
N GLY A 20 23.56 -0.94 -1.51
CA GLY A 20 23.98 -1.08 -2.92
C GLY A 20 25.48 -0.97 -3.20
N GLY A 21 26.33 -0.94 -2.16
CA GLY A 21 27.78 -0.81 -2.32
C GLY A 21 28.19 0.54 -2.93
N ALA A 22 28.86 0.52 -4.09
CA ALA A 22 29.44 1.71 -4.74
C ALA A 22 28.50 2.40 -5.76
N MET A 23 27.22 2.02 -5.80
CA MET A 23 26.25 2.62 -6.71
C MET A 23 25.78 3.98 -6.19
N GLU A 24 25.73 4.99 -7.06
CA GLU A 24 25.14 6.28 -6.69
C GLU A 24 23.61 6.14 -6.50
N PRO A 25 23.05 6.65 -5.40
CA PRO A 25 21.61 6.65 -5.17
C PRO A 25 20.88 7.46 -6.25
N VAL A 26 19.75 6.94 -6.71
CA VAL A 26 18.80 7.72 -7.51
C VAL A 26 18.12 8.75 -6.60
N GLU A 27 17.87 9.95 -7.11
CA GLU A 27 17.09 10.95 -6.40
C GLU A 27 15.64 10.47 -6.28
N VAL A 28 15.16 10.33 -5.04
CA VAL A 28 13.80 9.93 -4.72
C VAL A 28 13.18 10.95 -3.78
N VAL A 29 11.85 11.06 -3.83
CA VAL A 29 11.11 11.95 -2.93
C VAL A 29 11.49 11.61 -1.47
N PRO A 30 11.77 12.59 -0.59
CA PRO A 30 12.26 12.31 0.76
C PRO A 30 11.36 11.38 1.59
N ALA A 31 10.05 11.38 1.33
CA ALA A 31 9.11 10.47 1.97
C ALA A 31 9.37 9.00 1.59
N ILE A 32 9.62 8.77 0.30
CA ILE A 32 9.90 7.46 -0.28
C ILE A 32 11.25 6.95 0.22
N ALA A 33 12.29 7.80 0.23
CA ALA A 33 13.60 7.45 0.78
C ALA A 33 13.50 6.98 2.25
N ARG A 34 12.74 7.69 3.08
CA ARG A 34 12.52 7.31 4.49
C ARG A 34 11.75 6.00 4.60
N SER A 35 10.70 5.84 3.79
CA SER A 35 9.92 4.60 3.75
C SER A 35 10.79 3.40 3.36
N TRP A 36 11.60 3.52 2.31
CA TRP A 36 12.53 2.46 1.89
C TRP A 36 13.54 2.11 2.97
N ASN A 37 14.07 3.11 3.69
CA ASN A 37 14.96 2.86 4.81
C ASN A 37 14.26 2.08 5.93
N ARG A 38 13.01 2.41 6.29
CA ARG A 38 12.24 1.64 7.28
C ARG A 38 11.97 0.21 6.79
N CYS A 39 11.57 0.05 5.53
CA CYS A 39 11.35 -1.26 4.91
C CYS A 39 12.59 -2.15 5.01
N ALA A 40 13.76 -1.65 4.60
CA ALA A 40 14.99 -2.42 4.60
C ALA A 40 15.57 -2.65 6.01
N HIS A 41 15.68 -1.60 6.82
CA HIS A 41 16.44 -1.64 8.08
C HIS A 41 15.58 -1.97 9.30
N ASP A 42 14.34 -1.47 9.37
CA ASP A 42 13.49 -1.66 10.55
C ASP A 42 12.59 -2.90 10.41
N PHE A 43 12.15 -3.21 9.19
CA PHE A 43 11.25 -4.33 8.90
C PHE A 43 11.94 -5.54 8.25
N GLY A 44 13.18 -5.37 7.76
CA GLY A 44 13.95 -6.45 7.15
C GLY A 44 13.36 -6.96 5.84
N LEU A 45 12.65 -6.11 5.10
CA LEU A 45 12.06 -6.47 3.81
C LEU A 45 13.14 -6.53 2.72
N ASP A 46 13.04 -7.54 1.87
CA ASP A 46 13.84 -7.67 0.65
C ASP A 46 13.04 -7.10 -0.54
N PRO A 47 13.58 -6.13 -1.32
CA PRO A 47 12.90 -5.56 -2.47
C PRO A 47 12.66 -6.55 -3.63
N VAL A 48 13.22 -7.78 -3.59
CA VAL A 48 12.86 -8.86 -4.53
C VAL A 48 11.80 -9.82 -4.00
N ARG A 49 11.26 -9.57 -2.80
CA ARG A 49 10.27 -10.43 -2.15
C ARG A 49 8.93 -10.36 -2.87
N ASP A 50 8.39 -11.53 -3.21
CA ASP A 50 7.08 -11.70 -3.86
C ASP A 50 6.18 -12.58 -2.98
N GLU A 51 5.71 -11.98 -1.87
CA GLU A 51 4.76 -12.63 -0.96
C GLU A 51 3.35 -12.05 -1.17
N PRO A 52 2.31 -12.90 -1.18
CA PRO A 52 0.94 -12.42 -1.35
C PRO A 52 0.51 -11.55 -0.15
N VAL A 53 -0.37 -10.60 -0.43
CA VAL A 53 -0.99 -9.77 0.60
C VAL A 53 -1.73 -10.64 1.62
N VAL A 54 -1.47 -10.42 2.90
CA VAL A 54 -2.20 -11.08 3.98
C VAL A 54 -3.62 -10.52 4.01
N VAL A 55 -4.63 -11.40 3.97
CA VAL A 55 -6.04 -11.02 4.09
C VAL A 55 -6.60 -11.65 5.36
N LEU A 56 -7.12 -10.81 6.26
CA LEU A 56 -7.76 -11.24 7.49
C LEU A 56 -9.01 -12.07 7.24
N ASP A 57 -9.32 -12.97 8.17
CA ASP A 57 -10.58 -13.69 8.11
C ASP A 57 -11.78 -12.78 8.44
N SER A 58 -12.99 -13.25 8.12
CA SER A 58 -14.22 -12.46 8.32
C SER A 58 -14.50 -12.10 9.78
N ARG A 59 -13.98 -12.86 10.75
CA ARG A 59 -14.15 -12.57 12.18
C ARG A 59 -13.18 -11.47 12.58
N GLU A 60 -11.91 -11.60 12.25
CA GLU A 60 -10.87 -10.60 12.52
C GLU A 60 -11.22 -9.24 11.89
N LEU A 61 -11.71 -9.25 10.66
CA LEU A 61 -12.18 -8.03 9.98
C LEU A 61 -13.34 -7.38 10.76
N LYS A 62 -14.34 -8.16 11.20
CA LYS A 62 -15.46 -7.64 11.99
C LYS A 62 -15.03 -7.07 13.33
N GLU A 63 -14.06 -7.70 13.99
CA GLU A 63 -13.49 -7.22 15.25
C GLU A 63 -12.80 -5.86 15.09
N ARG A 64 -12.15 -5.62 13.94
CA ARG A 64 -11.56 -4.31 13.61
C ARG A 64 -12.60 -3.28 13.18
N GLN A 65 -13.61 -3.70 12.43
CA GLN A 65 -14.69 -2.84 11.94
C GLN A 65 -15.62 -2.35 13.06
N GLY A 66 -15.94 -3.19 14.05
CA GLY A 66 -16.94 -2.91 15.08
C GLY A 66 -16.68 -1.60 15.86
N PRO A 67 -15.48 -1.40 16.44
CA PRO A 67 -15.14 -0.17 17.15
C PRO A 67 -15.15 1.10 16.27
N LEU A 68 -15.06 0.94 14.95
CA LEU A 68 -14.97 2.04 13.98
C LEU A 68 -16.27 2.27 13.22
N GLU A 69 -17.36 1.56 13.55
CA GLU A 69 -18.63 1.64 12.81
C GLU A 69 -19.12 3.09 12.62
N PRO A 70 -19.15 3.96 13.65
CA PRO A 70 -19.62 5.34 13.46
C PRO A 70 -18.77 6.14 12.48
N LEU A 71 -17.46 5.90 12.47
CA LEU A 71 -16.53 6.51 11.52
C LEU A 71 -16.77 5.97 10.11
N ARG A 72 -16.92 4.65 9.98
CA ARG A 72 -17.17 3.98 8.69
C ARG A 72 -18.46 4.48 8.06
N ALA A 73 -19.54 4.63 8.84
CA ALA A 73 -20.81 5.15 8.35
C ALA A 73 -20.67 6.55 7.73
N ILE A 74 -19.88 7.43 8.33
CA ILE A 74 -19.57 8.76 7.79
C ILE A 74 -18.69 8.63 6.53
N ALA A 75 -17.61 7.85 6.64
CA ALA A 75 -16.64 7.68 5.56
C ALA A 75 -17.28 7.09 4.30
N GLN A 76 -18.24 6.17 4.42
CA GLN A 76 -18.95 5.59 3.28
C GLN A 76 -19.65 6.66 2.41
N GLY A 77 -20.21 7.71 3.02
CA GLY A 77 -20.81 8.83 2.28
C GLY A 77 -19.77 9.64 1.49
N GLU A 78 -18.63 9.93 2.11
CA GLU A 78 -17.53 10.68 1.48
C GLU A 78 -16.84 9.85 0.39
N MET A 79 -16.61 8.56 0.65
CA MET A 79 -16.08 7.61 -0.32
C MET A 79 -16.98 7.51 -1.55
N ALA A 80 -18.31 7.42 -1.36
CA ALA A 80 -19.26 7.39 -2.47
C ALA A 80 -19.21 8.69 -3.30
N THR A 81 -19.15 9.84 -2.62
CA THR A 81 -19.04 11.15 -3.28
C THR A 81 -17.75 11.28 -4.08
N LEU A 82 -16.62 10.83 -3.53
CA LEU A 82 -15.33 10.82 -4.25
C LEU A 82 -15.37 9.86 -5.44
N TYR A 83 -15.89 8.65 -5.24
CA TYR A 83 -15.97 7.65 -6.30
C TYR A 83 -16.86 8.12 -7.46
N GLN A 84 -17.96 8.84 -7.20
CA GLN A 84 -18.79 9.41 -8.26
C GLN A 84 -18.01 10.36 -9.19
N GLN A 85 -17.00 11.06 -8.68
CA GLN A 85 -16.14 11.94 -9.48
C GLN A 85 -15.09 11.15 -10.29
N LEU A 86 -14.77 9.94 -9.85
CA LEU A 86 -13.77 9.05 -10.45
C LEU A 86 -14.39 7.94 -11.30
N ALA A 87 -15.71 7.77 -11.30
CA ALA A 87 -16.38 6.65 -11.95
C ALA A 87 -16.00 6.51 -13.43
N GLY A 88 -15.63 5.30 -13.85
CA GLY A 88 -15.20 4.99 -15.22
C GLY A 88 -13.71 5.27 -15.52
N SER A 89 -12.93 5.72 -14.54
CA SER A 89 -11.47 5.96 -14.69
C SER A 89 -10.59 4.75 -14.35
N GLY A 90 -11.16 3.69 -13.79
CA GLY A 90 -10.41 2.53 -13.26
C GLY A 90 -9.83 2.74 -11.86
N PHE A 91 -10.10 3.87 -11.19
CA PHE A 91 -9.71 4.07 -9.79
C PHE A 91 -10.70 3.45 -8.80
N SER A 92 -10.21 3.17 -7.59
CA SER A 92 -10.99 2.72 -6.45
C SER A 92 -10.67 3.58 -5.24
N VAL A 93 -11.61 3.65 -4.29
CA VAL A 93 -11.48 4.35 -3.03
C VAL A 93 -11.54 3.32 -1.91
N LEU A 94 -10.60 3.41 -0.97
CA LEU A 94 -10.50 2.49 0.16
C LEU A 94 -10.44 3.27 1.47
N LEU A 95 -10.98 2.67 2.52
CA LEU A 95 -10.77 3.10 3.90
C LEU A 95 -9.94 2.04 4.61
N THR A 96 -8.89 2.44 5.33
CA THR A 96 -8.10 1.54 6.18
C THR A 96 -8.18 1.94 7.65
N ASP A 97 -7.94 0.98 8.54
CA ASP A 97 -7.58 1.32 9.92
C ASP A 97 -6.13 1.84 10.00
N ARG A 98 -5.71 2.27 11.21
CA ARG A 98 -4.36 2.78 11.47
C ARG A 98 -3.25 1.75 11.27
N GLU A 99 -3.58 0.46 11.29
CA GLU A 99 -2.63 -0.62 11.06
C GLU A 99 -2.56 -0.98 9.56
N GLY A 100 -3.30 -0.25 8.70
CA GLY A 100 -3.31 -0.48 7.25
C GLY A 100 -4.20 -1.64 6.82
N VAL A 101 -5.14 -2.11 7.65
CA VAL A 101 -6.14 -3.09 7.23
C VAL A 101 -7.25 -2.38 6.47
N VAL A 102 -7.58 -2.85 5.26
CA VAL A 102 -8.72 -2.34 4.49
C VAL A 102 -10.03 -2.69 5.18
N LEU A 103 -10.80 -1.66 5.55
CA LEU A 103 -12.10 -1.79 6.23
C LEU A 103 -13.27 -1.74 5.26
N ASP A 104 -13.17 -0.90 4.23
CA ASP A 104 -14.18 -0.70 3.20
C ASP A 104 -13.49 -0.50 1.84
N PHE A 105 -14.11 -1.01 0.79
CA PHE A 105 -13.64 -0.88 -0.59
C PHE A 105 -14.78 -0.40 -1.50
N LEU A 106 -14.50 0.60 -2.33
CA LEU A 106 -15.42 1.07 -3.37
C LEU A 106 -14.69 1.22 -4.70
N GLY A 107 -15.03 0.39 -5.69
CA GLY A 107 -14.38 0.36 -7.00
C GLY A 107 -15.26 -0.25 -8.07
N ASP A 108 -14.77 -0.26 -9.32
CA ASP A 108 -15.52 -0.80 -10.45
C ASP A 108 -15.64 -2.34 -10.34
N PRO A 109 -16.86 -2.91 -10.41
CA PRO A 109 -17.08 -4.35 -10.42
C PRO A 109 -16.27 -5.09 -11.49
N THR A 110 -16.01 -4.47 -12.64
CA THR A 110 -15.24 -5.07 -13.74
C THR A 110 -13.76 -5.20 -13.42
N PHE A 111 -13.26 -4.44 -12.44
CA PHE A 111 -11.87 -4.47 -11.97
C PHE A 111 -11.68 -5.38 -10.74
N THR A 112 -12.75 -5.95 -10.19
CA THR A 112 -12.71 -6.72 -8.93
C THR A 112 -11.80 -7.93 -8.96
N LYS A 113 -11.67 -8.62 -10.10
CA LYS A 113 -10.81 -9.81 -10.18
C LYS A 113 -9.32 -9.44 -10.07
N THR A 114 -8.86 -8.50 -10.89
CA THR A 114 -7.47 -8.02 -10.87
C THR A 114 -7.15 -7.29 -9.57
N ALA A 115 -8.09 -6.48 -9.06
CA ALA A 115 -7.98 -5.84 -7.76
C ALA A 115 -7.80 -6.87 -6.64
N ALA A 116 -8.60 -7.95 -6.64
CA ALA A 116 -8.48 -9.03 -5.68
C ALA A 116 -7.16 -9.79 -5.79
N GLU A 117 -6.67 -10.04 -7.01
CA GLU A 117 -5.35 -10.64 -7.25
C GLU A 117 -4.21 -9.76 -6.70
N CYS A 118 -4.38 -8.43 -6.70
CA CYS A 118 -3.45 -7.49 -6.09
C CYS A 118 -3.68 -7.25 -4.59
N GLY A 119 -4.65 -7.93 -3.94
CA GLY A 119 -4.97 -7.75 -2.53
C GLY A 119 -5.73 -6.45 -2.21
N MET A 120 -6.39 -5.84 -3.19
CA MET A 120 -7.28 -4.69 -2.98
C MET A 120 -8.69 -5.17 -2.59
N VAL A 121 -8.78 -5.78 -1.41
CA VAL A 121 -10.02 -6.34 -0.84
C VAL A 121 -10.14 -5.97 0.63
N GLU A 122 -11.37 -5.95 1.16
CA GLU A 122 -11.58 -5.79 2.60
C GLU A 122 -10.86 -6.89 3.39
N GLY A 123 -10.23 -6.51 4.50
CA GLY A 123 -9.38 -7.38 5.31
C GLY A 123 -7.93 -7.46 4.85
N ALA A 124 -7.57 -6.94 3.68
CA ALA A 124 -6.17 -6.93 3.23
C ALA A 124 -5.30 -6.01 4.10
N LEU A 125 -4.13 -6.50 4.50
CA LEU A 125 -3.17 -5.78 5.33
C LEU A 125 -2.10 -5.09 4.47
N TRP A 126 -2.18 -3.77 4.39
CA TRP A 126 -1.29 -2.90 3.59
C TRP A 126 -0.32 -2.06 4.44
N SER A 127 -0.09 -2.43 5.71
CA SER A 127 0.94 -1.78 6.52
C SER A 127 2.29 -1.79 5.79
N GLU A 128 3.09 -0.74 5.98
CA GLU A 128 4.42 -0.63 5.35
C GLU A 128 5.35 -1.78 5.75
N ARG A 129 5.16 -2.31 6.98
CA ARG A 129 5.88 -3.49 7.48
C ARG A 129 5.61 -4.75 6.68
N HIS A 130 4.37 -4.91 6.18
CA HIS A 130 3.97 -6.11 5.48
C HIS A 130 4.08 -5.95 3.98
N GLN A 131 3.66 -4.83 3.39
CA GLN A 131 3.60 -4.64 1.94
C GLN A 131 4.60 -3.62 1.40
N GLY A 132 5.60 -3.23 2.21
CA GLY A 132 6.58 -2.23 1.81
C GLY A 132 5.94 -0.85 1.58
N THR A 133 6.66 0.02 0.90
CA THR A 133 6.20 1.37 0.56
C THR A 133 4.95 1.32 -0.31
N ASN A 134 3.86 1.88 0.21
CA ASN A 134 2.57 1.99 -0.49
C ASN A 134 1.77 3.15 0.10
N GLY A 135 0.74 3.61 -0.63
CA GLY A 135 -0.04 4.77 -0.21
C GLY A 135 -0.71 4.63 1.16
N MET A 136 -1.22 3.44 1.50
CA MET A 136 -2.01 3.19 2.72
C MET A 136 -1.10 3.14 3.96
N GLY A 137 -0.12 2.24 3.96
CA GLY A 137 0.79 2.05 5.09
C GLY A 137 1.75 3.22 5.29
N THR A 138 2.27 3.80 4.21
CA THR A 138 3.26 4.88 4.32
C THR A 138 2.63 6.19 4.78
N CYS A 139 1.42 6.54 4.34
CA CYS A 139 0.76 7.75 4.85
C CYS A 139 0.39 7.62 6.35
N ALA A 140 0.05 6.41 6.81
CA ALA A 140 -0.21 6.15 8.22
C ALA A 140 1.05 6.35 9.09
N ILE A 141 2.25 6.05 8.59
CA ILE A 141 3.50 6.35 9.33
C ILE A 141 3.89 7.82 9.20
N GLU A 142 3.77 8.39 7.99
CA GLU A 142 4.19 9.76 7.69
C GLU A 142 3.22 10.82 8.24
N GLN A 143 2.01 10.43 8.68
CA GLN A 143 0.98 11.30 9.26
C GLN A 143 0.63 12.49 8.36
N ARG A 144 0.67 12.28 7.04
CA ARG A 144 0.36 13.27 6.00
C ARG A 144 -0.03 12.57 4.70
N PRO A 145 -0.69 13.26 3.76
CA PRO A 145 -0.95 12.72 2.44
C PRO A 145 0.35 12.32 1.73
N ILE A 146 0.37 11.11 1.17
CA ILE A 146 1.48 10.56 0.40
C ILE A 146 0.93 10.02 -0.92
N LEU A 147 1.61 10.35 -2.02
CA LEU A 147 1.47 9.66 -3.29
C LEU A 147 2.63 8.66 -3.40
N VAL A 148 2.32 7.42 -3.73
CA VAL A 148 3.29 6.40 -4.13
C VAL A 148 2.88 5.94 -5.51
N HIS A 149 3.81 5.98 -6.46
CA HIS A 149 3.52 5.72 -7.86
C HIS A 149 4.65 4.92 -8.53
N HIS A 150 4.28 3.92 -9.33
CA HIS A 150 5.21 3.07 -10.09
C HIS A 150 6.39 2.54 -9.27
N ASN A 151 7.63 2.93 -9.60
CA ASN A 151 8.86 2.45 -8.98
C ASN A 151 9.13 3.10 -7.62
N GLU A 152 8.19 3.83 -7.04
CA GLU A 152 8.27 4.29 -5.65
C GLU A 152 7.83 3.21 -4.66
N HIS A 153 7.10 2.19 -5.13
CA HIS A 153 6.81 1.00 -4.32
C HIS A 153 8.11 0.28 -3.94
N PHE A 154 8.18 -0.27 -2.72
CA PHE A 154 9.38 -0.99 -2.30
C PHE A 154 9.41 -2.43 -2.84
N LEU A 155 8.24 -3.06 -2.90
CA LEU A 155 8.01 -4.44 -3.38
C LEU A 155 7.33 -4.45 -4.75
#